data_AF-A0A2M8WK94-F1
#
_entry.id   AF-A0A2M8WK94-F1
#
_cell.length_a   1.000
_cell.length_b   1.000
_cell.length_c   1.000
_cell.angle_alpha   90.00
_cell.angle_beta   90.00
_cell.angle_gamma   90.00
#
_symmetry.space_group_name_H-M   'P 1'
#
loop_
_entity.id
_entity.type
_entity.pdbx_description
1 polymer ?
#
loop_
_entity_poly.entity_id
_entity_poly.type
_entity_poly.pdbx_seq_one_letter_code
_entity_poly.pdbx_strand_id
1 'polypeptide(L)'
;MKMKIGTPLPDDYVVNHQDLAETAATLMAHALLPIFAENMTEEVAKANVEGIVTELAYLFDEGEIELGGKIFRPRLAFVDETGAILPGAAQLNTLHQLAENPFEIAPEAGISFEEPEFAEE
;
A
#
# COMPACT_ATOMS: atom_id res chain seq x y z
N MET A 1 5.04 2.06 -12.93
CA MET A 1 3.88 2.94 -12.67
C MET A 1 4.19 3.80 -11.46
N LYS A 2 3.96 5.12 -11.50
CA LYS A 2 4.13 6.00 -10.33
C LYS A 2 2.74 6.44 -9.85
N MET A 3 2.38 6.08 -8.63
CA MET A 3 1.13 6.55 -8.02
C MET A 3 1.29 7.98 -7.52
N LYS A 4 0.30 8.84 -7.79
CA LYS A 4 0.23 10.21 -7.30
C LYS A 4 -1.08 10.41 -6.55
N ILE A 5 -0.98 10.72 -5.26
CA ILE A 5 -2.11 11.21 -4.47
C ILE A 5 -2.07 12.73 -4.55
N GLY A 6 -3.09 13.34 -5.13
CA GLY A 6 -3.07 14.75 -5.52
C GLY A 6 -4.34 15.47 -5.09
N THR A 7 -4.51 15.68 -3.79
CA THR A 7 -5.55 16.55 -3.23
C THR A 7 -4.90 17.74 -2.55
N PRO A 8 -5.36 18.99 -2.82
CA PRO A 8 -4.92 20.14 -2.04
C PRO A 8 -5.28 19.94 -0.57
N LEU A 9 -4.28 19.96 0.30
CA LEU A 9 -4.48 19.91 1.75
C LEU A 9 -4.59 21.33 2.31
N PRO A 10 -5.37 21.54 3.38
CA PRO A 10 -5.33 22.79 4.14
C PRO A 10 -3.91 23.11 4.63
N ASP A 11 -3.56 24.40 4.73
CA ASP A 11 -2.21 24.87 5.09
C ASP A 11 -1.72 24.38 6.47
N ASP A 12 -2.65 24.03 7.37
CA ASP A 12 -2.39 23.55 8.73
C ASP A 12 -2.56 22.03 8.90
N TYR A 13 -2.87 21.32 7.82
CA TYR A 13 -3.08 19.88 7.87
C TYR A 13 -1.76 19.11 7.93
N VAL A 14 -1.60 18.30 8.96
CA VAL A 14 -0.46 17.39 9.12
C VAL A 14 -0.87 16.01 8.67
N VAL A 15 -0.29 15.55 7.56
CA VAL A 15 -0.47 14.17 7.09
C VAL A 15 0.04 13.21 8.15
N ASN A 16 -0.81 12.26 8.52
CA ASN A 16 -0.49 11.18 9.43
C ASN A 16 -0.42 9.85 8.68
N HIS A 17 0.06 8.82 9.36
CA HIS A 17 0.27 7.50 8.77
C HIS A 17 -1.02 6.82 8.29
N GLN A 18 -2.15 7.05 8.97
CA GLN A 18 -3.45 6.47 8.59
C GLN A 18 -3.91 6.98 7.23
N ASP A 19 -3.71 8.28 6.98
CA ASP A 19 -4.09 8.94 5.72
C ASP A 19 -3.44 8.25 4.49
N LEU A 20 -2.26 7.67 4.67
CA LEU A 20 -1.55 6.94 3.60
C LEU A 20 -1.76 5.43 3.64
N ALA A 21 -2.06 4.87 4.82
CA ALA A 21 -2.19 3.43 5.00
C ALA A 21 -3.29 2.84 4.13
N GLU A 22 -4.40 3.55 3.96
CA GLU A 22 -5.54 3.17 3.11
C GLU A 22 -5.14 3.00 1.64
N THR A 23 -4.08 3.68 1.21
CA THR A 23 -3.59 3.61 -0.17
C THR A 23 -2.50 2.56 -0.38
N ALA A 24 -1.99 1.96 0.70
CA ALA A 24 -0.86 1.03 0.66
C ALA A 24 -1.20 -0.24 -0.11
N ALA A 25 -2.36 -0.84 0.20
CA ALA A 25 -2.83 -2.05 -0.44
C ALA A 25 -3.10 -1.83 -1.93
N THR A 26 -3.72 -0.69 -2.27
CA THR A 26 -3.91 -0.26 -3.64
C THR A 26 -2.59 -0.09 -4.38
N LEU A 27 -1.61 0.58 -3.78
CA LEU A 27 -0.29 0.74 -4.39
C LEU A 27 0.36 -0.61 -4.69
N MET A 28 0.33 -1.55 -3.73
CA MET A 28 0.85 -2.89 -3.91
C MET A 28 0.10 -3.63 -5.01
N ALA A 29 -1.24 -3.55 -5.04
CA ALA A 29 -2.05 -4.23 -6.03
C ALA A 29 -1.77 -3.73 -7.46
N HIS A 30 -1.74 -2.41 -7.65
CA HIS A 30 -1.44 -1.81 -8.96
C HIS A 30 0.02 -2.03 -9.39
N ALA A 31 0.96 -2.17 -8.45
CA ALA A 31 2.34 -2.53 -8.77
C ALA A 31 2.47 -4.01 -9.21
N LEU A 32 1.69 -4.91 -8.62
CA LEU A 32 1.72 -6.34 -8.92
C LEU A 32 0.90 -6.72 -10.17
N LEU A 33 -0.18 -5.99 -10.47
CA LEU A 33 -1.11 -6.33 -11.56
C LEU A 33 -0.44 -6.56 -12.92
N PRO A 34 0.52 -5.72 -13.40
CA PRO A 34 1.18 -5.95 -14.69
C PRO A 34 1.89 -7.30 -14.79
N ILE A 35 2.45 -7.80 -13.68
CA ILE A 35 3.18 -9.08 -13.63
C ILE A 35 2.27 -10.25 -14.00
N PHE A 36 0.99 -10.18 -13.62
CA PHE A 36 0.01 -11.23 -13.85
C PHE A 36 -0.77 -11.01 -15.15
N ALA A 37 -1.12 -9.76 -15.47
CA ALA A 37 -1.97 -9.41 -16.60
C ALA A 37 -1.40 -9.80 -17.98
N GLU A 38 -0.09 -10.01 -18.11
CA GLU A 38 0.53 -10.49 -19.35
C GLU A 38 0.13 -11.93 -19.73
N ASN A 39 -0.22 -12.76 -18.74
CA ASN A 39 -0.36 -14.20 -18.91
C ASN A 39 -1.77 -14.74 -18.60
N MET A 40 -2.69 -13.89 -18.16
CA MET A 40 -4.06 -14.27 -17.81
C MET A 40 -5.04 -13.12 -18.06
N THR A 41 -6.34 -13.40 -17.96
CA THR A 41 -7.36 -12.34 -18.06
C THR A 41 -7.21 -11.35 -16.90
N GLU A 42 -7.58 -10.09 -17.13
CA GLU A 42 -7.49 -9.04 -16.11
C GLU A 42 -8.24 -9.42 -14.82
N GLU A 43 -9.40 -10.06 -14.94
CA GLU A 43 -10.18 -10.56 -13.80
C GLU A 43 -9.40 -11.57 -12.95
N VAL A 44 -8.75 -12.55 -13.61
CA VAL A 44 -7.95 -13.57 -12.92
C VAL A 44 -6.67 -12.95 -12.34
N ALA A 45 -6.07 -11.99 -13.05
CA ALA A 45 -4.90 -11.26 -12.57
C ALA A 45 -5.23 -10.46 -11.30
N LYS A 46 -6.36 -9.74 -11.28
CA LYS A 46 -6.83 -9.01 -10.10
C LYS A 46 -7.08 -9.93 -8.91
N ALA A 47 -7.78 -11.06 -9.12
CA ALA A 47 -8.05 -12.02 -8.05
C ALA A 47 -6.75 -12.59 -7.44
N ASN A 48 -5.75 -12.91 -8.28
CA ASN A 48 -4.45 -13.39 -7.80
C ASN A 48 -3.70 -12.32 -7.00
N VAL A 49 -3.71 -11.08 -7.49
CA VAL A 49 -3.06 -9.95 -6.83
C VAL A 49 -3.71 -9.66 -5.49
N GLU A 50 -5.04 -9.65 -5.43
CA GLU A 50 -5.80 -9.47 -4.18
C GLU A 50 -5.42 -10.52 -3.14
N GLY A 51 -5.31 -11.79 -3.54
CA GLY A 51 -4.80 -12.84 -2.68
C GLY A 51 -3.39 -12.56 -2.14
N ILE A 52 -2.47 -12.11 -3.00
CA ILE A 52 -1.09 -11.78 -2.58
C ILE A 52 -1.07 -10.61 -1.59
N VAL A 53 -1.81 -9.54 -1.87
CA VAL A 53 -1.89 -8.36 -1.01
C VAL A 53 -2.49 -8.73 0.36
N THR A 54 -3.49 -9.61 0.37
CA THR A 54 -4.08 -10.15 1.60
C THR A 54 -3.05 -10.91 2.44
N GLU A 55 -2.28 -11.82 1.83
CA GLU A 55 -1.23 -12.57 2.54
C GLU A 55 -0.10 -11.66 3.06
N LEU A 56 0.29 -10.64 2.29
CA LEU A 56 1.24 -9.63 2.75
C LEU A 56 0.70 -8.84 3.95
N ALA A 57 -0.58 -8.48 3.94
CA ALA A 57 -1.22 -7.82 5.06
C ALA A 57 -1.23 -8.70 6.32
N TYR A 58 -1.52 -10.00 6.19
CA TYR A 58 -1.40 -10.95 7.29
C TYR A 58 0.02 -11.04 7.85
N LEU A 59 1.04 -11.06 6.98
CA LEU A 59 2.43 -11.04 7.42
C LEU A 59 2.74 -9.78 8.24
N PHE A 60 2.24 -8.61 7.85
CA PHE A 60 2.46 -7.39 8.63
C PHE A 60 1.69 -7.36 9.94
N ASP A 61 0.53 -8.01 10.01
CA ASP A 61 -0.33 -8.00 11.20
C ASP A 61 0.15 -9.01 12.24
N GLU A 62 0.42 -10.24 11.81
CA GLU A 62 0.66 -11.41 12.66
C GLU A 62 2.12 -11.92 12.60
N GLY A 63 2.96 -11.37 11.71
CA GLY A 63 4.35 -11.78 11.58
C GLY A 63 5.15 -11.51 12.86
N GLU A 64 5.89 -12.52 13.30
CA GLU A 64 6.78 -12.41 14.46
C GLU A 64 8.19 -12.89 14.11
N ILE A 65 9.17 -12.11 14.55
CA ILE A 65 10.58 -12.43 14.44
C ILE A 65 11.14 -12.50 15.85
N GLU A 66 11.59 -13.68 16.27
CA GLU A 66 12.23 -13.86 17.58
C GLU A 66 13.76 -13.79 17.44
N LEU A 67 14.38 -12.84 18.14
CA LEU A 67 15.84 -12.68 18.17
C LEU A 67 16.30 -12.42 19.61
N GLY A 68 17.14 -13.31 20.15
CA GLY A 68 17.68 -13.19 21.50
C GLY A 68 16.63 -13.18 22.61
N GLY A 69 15.53 -13.92 22.44
CA GLY A 69 14.41 -13.99 23.39
C GLY A 69 13.50 -12.76 23.39
N LYS A 70 13.58 -11.92 22.35
CA LYS A 70 12.68 -10.77 22.13
C LYS A 70 11.89 -10.96 20.84
N ILE A 71 10.63 -10.54 20.86
CA ILE A 71 9.73 -10.58 19.71
C ILE A 71 9.72 -9.21 19.03
N PHE A 72 9.89 -9.22 17.71
CA PHE A 72 9.79 -8.07 16.83
C PHE A 72 8.67 -8.35 15.80
N ARG A 73 7.84 -7.35 15.53
CA ARG A 73 6.77 -7.45 14.53
C ARG A 73 7.06 -6.51 13.36
N PRO A 74 6.93 -6.96 12.11
CA PRO A 74 7.10 -6.08 10.96
C PRO A 74 5.96 -5.05 10.94
N ARG A 75 6.27 -3.83 10.50
CA ARG A 75 5.29 -2.75 10.31
C ARG A 75 5.66 -1.96 9.06
N LEU A 76 4.64 -1.51 8.31
CA LEU A 76 4.82 -0.49 7.29
C LEU A 76 4.98 0.88 7.98
N ALA A 77 5.95 1.65 7.50
CA ALA A 77 6.20 3.00 7.95
C ALA A 77 6.37 3.90 6.73
N PHE A 78 5.45 4.85 6.56
CA PHE A 78 5.61 5.90 5.56
C PHE A 78 6.59 6.97 6.03
N VAL A 79 7.39 7.46 5.09
CA VAL A 79 8.36 8.53 5.31
C VAL A 79 8.06 9.71 4.41
N ASP A 80 8.32 10.92 4.90
CA ASP A 80 8.25 12.14 4.12
C ASP A 80 9.47 12.30 3.20
N GLU A 81 9.51 13.39 2.42
CA GLU A 81 10.61 13.71 1.51
C GLU A 81 11.96 13.93 2.21
N THR A 82 11.95 14.18 3.53
CA THR A 82 13.15 14.32 4.35
C THR A 82 13.63 12.99 4.93
N GLY A 83 12.82 11.92 4.78
CA GLY A 83 13.06 10.60 5.35
C GLY A 83 12.55 10.44 6.78
N ALA A 84 11.78 11.39 7.30
CA ALA A 84 11.19 11.29 8.62
C ALA A 84 9.95 10.40 8.59
N ILE A 85 9.81 9.51 9.58
CA ILE A 85 8.63 8.64 9.71
C ILE A 85 7.41 9.50 10.07
N LEU A 86 6.31 9.28 9.35
CA LEU A 86 5.06 9.99 9.62
C LEU A 86 4.50 9.64 11.00
N PRO A 87 3.87 10.61 11.71
CA PRO A 87 3.18 10.35 12.97
C PRO A 87 2.11 9.27 12.80
N GLY A 88 1.96 8.36 13.75
CA GLY A 88 0.92 7.31 13.70
C GLY A 88 1.42 5.92 13.28
N ALA A 89 2.65 5.79 12.79
CA ALA A 89 3.18 4.51 12.27
C ALA A 89 3.15 3.37 13.31
N ALA A 90 3.37 3.69 14.58
CA ALA A 90 3.36 2.70 15.67
C ALA A 90 1.94 2.32 16.13
N GLN A 91 0.93 3.11 15.75
CA GLN A 91 -0.46 2.95 16.16
C GLN A 91 -1.28 2.14 15.16
N LEU A 92 -0.79 1.95 13.93
CA LEU A 92 -1.43 1.11 12.95
C LEU A 92 -1.29 -0.36 13.36
N ASN A 93 -2.41 -0.97 13.74
CA ASN A 93 -2.43 -2.34 14.25
C ASN A 93 -2.73 -3.38 13.17
N THR A 94 -3.49 -3.00 12.13
CA THR A 94 -4.03 -3.96 11.15
C THR A 94 -4.03 -3.40 9.73
N LEU A 95 -3.15 -3.93 8.89
CA LEU A 95 -3.10 -3.70 7.45
C LEU A 95 -4.15 -4.52 6.70
N HIS A 96 -4.62 -5.65 7.23
CA HIS A 96 -5.62 -6.47 6.51
C HIS A 96 -6.94 -5.71 6.27
N GLN A 97 -7.33 -4.84 7.20
CA GLN A 97 -8.53 -4.00 7.05
C GLN A 97 -8.42 -3.01 5.89
N LEU A 98 -7.19 -2.68 5.50
CA LEU A 98 -6.88 -1.76 4.41
C LEU A 98 -6.67 -2.48 3.08
N ALA A 99 -6.60 -3.81 3.10
CA ALA A 99 -6.45 -4.66 1.91
C ALA A 99 -7.78 -5.20 1.37
N GLU A 100 -8.90 -4.95 2.03
CA GLU A 100 -10.24 -5.33 1.56
C GLU A 100 -10.57 -4.51 0.30
N ASN A 101 -10.64 -5.17 -0.86
CA ASN A 101 -10.85 -4.56 -2.19
C ASN A 101 -9.77 -3.55 -2.62
N PRO A 102 -8.50 -3.98 -2.85
CA PRO A 102 -7.39 -3.05 -3.06
C PRO A 102 -7.49 -2.27 -4.38
N PHE A 103 -8.36 -2.68 -5.31
CA PHE A 103 -8.62 -1.97 -6.57
C PHE A 103 -9.78 -0.96 -6.49
N GLU A 104 -10.55 -0.95 -5.39
CA GLU A 104 -11.62 0.01 -5.18
C GLU A 104 -11.08 1.23 -4.45
N ILE A 105 -10.77 2.27 -5.23
CA ILE A 105 -10.31 3.54 -4.67
C ILE A 105 -11.50 4.45 -4.47
N ALA A 106 -11.71 4.88 -3.23
CA ALA A 106 -12.64 5.94 -2.89
C ALA A 106 -12.33 7.20 -3.72
N PRO A 107 -13.26 7.72 -4.55
CA PRO A 107 -13.01 8.89 -5.41
C PRO A 107 -12.48 10.11 -4.65
N GLU A 108 -12.92 10.28 -3.40
CA GLU A 108 -12.49 11.32 -2.46
C GLU A 108 -11.02 11.22 -2.03
N ALA A 109 -10.37 10.06 -2.20
CA ALA A 109 -8.96 9.86 -1.89
C ALA A 109 -8.03 10.58 -2.88
N GLY A 110 -8.53 11.06 -4.02
CA GLY A 110 -7.75 11.86 -4.98
C GLY A 110 -6.52 11.11 -5.54
N ILE A 111 -6.58 9.78 -5.58
CA ILE A 111 -5.49 8.94 -6.09
C ILE A 111 -5.58 8.88 -7.61
N SER A 112 -4.45 9.14 -8.25
CA SER A 112 -4.25 8.96 -9.68
C SER A 112 -3.00 8.11 -9.93
N PHE A 113 -2.96 7.39 -11.04
CA PHE A 113 -1.77 6.65 -11.46
C PHE A 113 -1.22 7.25 -12.73
N GLU A 114 0.08 7.53 -12.73
CA GLU A 114 0.78 7.85 -13.98
C GLU A 114 0.99 6.56 -14.76
N GLU A 115 0.72 6.61 -16.07
CA GLU A 115 1.01 5.49 -16.95
C GLU A 115 2.47 5.04 -16.78
N PRO A 116 2.75 3.73 -16.78
CA PRO A 116 4.13 3.26 -16.75
C PRO A 116 4.87 3.83 -17.97
N GLU A 117 5.97 4.54 -17.75
CA GLU A 117 6.94 4.80 -18.82
C GLU A 117 7.56 3.44 -19.19
N PHE A 118 6.97 2.75 -20.15
CA PHE A 118 7.61 1.62 -20.79
C PHE A 118 8.73 2.19 -21.68
N ALA A 119 9.98 1.85 -21.39
CA ALA A 119 11.05 2.10 -22.34
C ALA A 119 10.74 1.25 -23.57
N GLU A 120 10.44 1.89 -24.71
CA GLU A 120 10.43 1.22 -26.01
C GLU A 120 11.85 0.67 -26.23
N GLU A 121 11.99 -0.67 -26.30
CA GLU A 121 13.22 -1.33 -26.75
C GLU A 121 13.52 -1.04 -28.23
#